data_AF-A0A941NF08-F1
#
_entry.id   AF-A0A941NF08-F1
#
_cell.length_a   1.000
_cell.length_b   1.000
_cell.length_c   1.000
_cell.angle_alpha   90.00
_cell.angle_beta   90.00
_cell.angle_gamma   90.00
#
_symmetry.space_group_name_H-M   'P 1'
#
loop_
_entity.id
_entity.type
_entity.pdbx_description
1 polymer ?
#
loop_
_entity_poly.entity_id
_entity_poly.type
_entity_poly.pdbx_seq_one_letter_code
_entity_poly.pdbx_strand_id
1 'polypeptide(L)'
;IMNSMALLQGVIEEKSTRMIEVLLSCATPWEIVGGKILGVVGVALFTIVLWVGSAMILGSLFASSSAGAMIDGALTALSDPVLTGLIILYFLCGLLIYGAIFLTIGSMSASLADAQAYLGPSMMIIMLPNLLIAAIFNAPNGTLATAISYFPIYTPYIMLMRVGSHPPALELVATALLSVAVAVFLVWNAGQTFARHALTTEKPPALKRLFGRA
;
A
#
# COMPACT_ATOMS: atom_id res chain seq x y z
N ILE A 1 -14.69 -18.04 -29.97
CA ILE A 1 -14.38 -16.88 -29.11
C ILE A 1 -13.84 -17.35 -27.75
N MET A 2 -14.55 -18.20 -27.00
CA MET A 2 -14.07 -18.71 -25.70
C MET A 2 -12.78 -19.56 -25.80
N ASN A 3 -12.65 -20.44 -26.81
CA ASN A 3 -11.42 -21.22 -27.03
C ASN A 3 -10.25 -20.38 -27.59
N SER A 4 -10.56 -19.30 -28.30
CA SER A 4 -9.57 -18.35 -28.83
C SER A 4 -8.86 -17.59 -27.71
N MET A 5 -9.59 -17.28 -26.64
CA MET A 5 -9.09 -16.56 -25.48
C MET A 5 -8.18 -17.43 -24.60
N ALA A 6 -8.48 -18.73 -24.49
CA ALA A 6 -7.61 -19.70 -23.82
C ALA A 6 -6.25 -19.86 -24.53
N LEU A 7 -6.24 -19.86 -25.88
CA LEU A 7 -5.00 -19.88 -26.66
C LEU A 7 -4.16 -18.61 -26.45
N LEU A 8 -4.80 -17.44 -26.42
CA LEU A 8 -4.12 -16.16 -26.13
C LEU A 8 -3.48 -16.18 -24.73
N GLN A 9 -4.21 -16.63 -23.71
CA GLN A 9 -3.70 -16.74 -22.34
C GLN A 9 -2.52 -17.72 -22.24
N GLY A 10 -2.59 -18.87 -22.91
CA GLY A 10 -1.49 -19.84 -22.92
C GLY A 10 -0.19 -19.27 -23.51
N VAL A 11 -0.28 -18.51 -24.61
CA VAL A 11 0.90 -17.84 -25.20
C VAL A 11 1.44 -16.73 -24.28
N ILE A 12 0.56 -16.01 -23.57
CA ILE A 12 0.96 -14.98 -22.61
C ILE A 12 1.66 -15.62 -21.39
N GLU A 13 1.13 -16.72 -20.87
CA GLU A 13 1.70 -17.46 -19.73
C GLU A 13 3.09 -18.02 -20.07
N GLU A 14 3.27 -18.61 -21.26
CA GLU A 14 4.58 -19.12 -21.68
C GLU A 14 5.62 -18.00 -21.77
N LYS A 15 5.25 -16.86 -22.35
CA LYS A 15 6.13 -15.68 -22.43
C LYS A 15 6.46 -15.11 -21.05
N SER A 16 5.47 -15.00 -20.18
CA SER A 16 5.64 -14.50 -18.81
C SER A 16 6.59 -15.40 -18.01
N THR A 17 6.44 -16.72 -18.14
CA THR A 17 7.29 -17.70 -17.46
C THR A 17 8.72 -17.64 -17.97
N ARG A 18 8.93 -17.58 -19.29
CA ARG A 18 10.29 -17.45 -19.83
C ARG A 18 10.98 -16.15 -19.39
N MET A 19 10.22 -15.06 -19.24
CA MET A 19 10.75 -13.79 -18.77
C MET A 19 11.27 -13.88 -17.33
N ILE A 20 10.58 -14.61 -16.43
CA ILE A 20 11.00 -14.68 -15.02
C ILE A 20 12.30 -15.46 -14.84
N GLU A 21 12.51 -16.55 -15.60
CA GLU A 21 13.75 -17.33 -15.57
C GLU A 21 14.95 -16.50 -16.02
N VAL A 22 14.79 -15.74 -17.12
CA VAL A 22 15.84 -14.84 -17.62
C VAL A 22 16.15 -13.75 -16.59
N LEU A 23 15.14 -13.17 -15.95
CA LEU A 23 15.35 -12.16 -14.90
C LEU A 23 16.10 -12.73 -13.69
N LEU A 24 15.76 -13.94 -13.25
CA LEU A 24 16.43 -14.62 -12.15
C LEU A 24 17.85 -15.07 -12.48
N SER A 25 18.18 -15.26 -13.76
CA SER A 25 19.57 -15.52 -14.20
C SER A 25 20.48 -14.27 -14.08
N CYS A 26 19.88 -13.08 -14.02
CA CYS A 26 20.59 -11.80 -13.99
C CYS A 26 20.56 -11.10 -12.63
N ALA A 27 19.55 -11.36 -11.78
CA ALA A 27 19.36 -10.69 -10.49
C ALA A 27 18.74 -11.63 -9.44
N THR A 28 19.10 -11.40 -8.19
CA THR A 28 18.55 -12.17 -7.07
C THR A 28 17.08 -11.78 -6.81
N PRO A 29 16.26 -12.69 -6.23
CA PRO A 29 14.87 -12.41 -5.89
C PRO A 29 14.67 -11.14 -5.05
N TRP A 30 15.61 -10.87 -4.13
CA TRP A 30 15.59 -9.68 -3.27
C TRP A 30 15.85 -8.39 -4.03
N GLU A 31 16.71 -8.40 -5.04
CA GLU A 31 16.95 -7.23 -5.90
C GLU A 31 15.74 -6.93 -6.77
N ILE A 32 15.05 -7.96 -7.27
CA ILE A 32 13.82 -7.79 -8.06
C ILE A 32 12.71 -7.15 -7.21
N VAL A 33 12.51 -7.66 -5.98
CA VAL A 33 11.52 -7.12 -5.04
C VAL A 33 11.89 -5.71 -4.59
N GLY A 34 13.17 -5.49 -4.25
CA GLY A 34 13.68 -4.18 -3.85
C GLY A 34 13.48 -3.14 -4.95
N GLY A 35 13.77 -3.49 -6.21
CA GLY A 35 13.52 -2.63 -7.36
C GLY A 35 12.04 -2.29 -7.55
N LYS A 36 11.14 -3.27 -7.39
CA LYS A 36 9.68 -3.03 -7.44
C LYS A 36 9.23 -2.06 -6.34
N ILE A 37 9.68 -2.27 -5.11
CA ILE A 37 9.33 -1.41 -3.98
C ILE A 37 9.85 0.01 -4.19
N LEU A 38 11.13 0.17 -4.57
CA LEU A 38 11.71 1.49 -4.86
C LEU A 38 10.98 2.19 -6.01
N GLY A 39 10.58 1.46 -7.05
CA GLY A 39 9.78 2.01 -8.15
C GLY A 39 8.44 2.56 -7.65
N VAL A 40 7.71 1.80 -6.84
CA VAL A 40 6.42 2.23 -6.27
C VAL A 40 6.58 3.43 -5.34
N VAL A 41 7.63 3.44 -4.50
CA VAL A 41 7.98 4.60 -3.67
C VAL A 41 8.28 5.83 -4.54
N GLY A 42 9.06 5.66 -5.62
CA GLY A 42 9.40 6.75 -6.53
C GLY A 42 8.17 7.37 -7.21
N VAL A 43 7.24 6.56 -7.69
CA VAL A 43 5.98 7.02 -8.28
C VAL A 43 5.14 7.78 -7.26
N ALA A 44 5.09 7.30 -6.02
CA ALA A 44 4.31 7.92 -4.97
C ALA A 44 4.88 9.26 -4.50
N LEU A 45 6.21 9.36 -4.38
CA LEU A 45 6.89 10.63 -4.12
C LEU A 45 6.64 11.63 -5.25
N PHE A 46 6.71 11.18 -6.50
CA PHE A 46 6.37 12.03 -7.65
C PHE A 46 4.92 12.53 -7.59
N THR A 47 3.98 11.68 -7.14
CA THR A 47 2.58 12.06 -6.96
C THR A 47 2.41 13.12 -5.86
N ILE A 48 3.12 13.00 -4.74
CA ILE A 48 3.12 14.02 -3.68
C ILE A 48 3.63 15.36 -4.21
N VAL A 49 4.72 15.35 -4.98
CA VAL A 49 5.27 16.57 -5.60
C VAL A 49 4.24 17.22 -6.51
N LEU A 50 3.51 16.43 -7.30
CA LEU A 50 2.42 16.95 -8.14
C LEU A 50 1.27 17.53 -7.31
N TRP A 51 0.87 16.87 -6.21
CA TRP A 51 -0.18 17.39 -5.34
C TRP A 51 0.22 18.72 -4.68
N VAL A 52 1.40 18.79 -4.07
CA VAL A 52 1.90 20.02 -3.45
C VAL A 52 2.09 21.12 -4.48
N GLY A 53 2.70 20.81 -5.64
CA GLY A 53 2.86 21.78 -6.72
C GLY A 53 1.53 22.31 -7.25
N SER A 54 0.53 21.44 -7.43
CA SER A 54 -0.82 21.85 -7.84
C SER A 54 -1.51 22.70 -6.77
N ALA A 55 -1.33 22.38 -5.49
CA ALA A 55 -1.88 23.15 -4.38
C ALA A 55 -1.26 24.56 -4.31
N MET A 56 0.05 24.72 -4.55
CA MET A 56 0.69 26.05 -4.57
C MET A 56 0.18 26.91 -5.73
N ILE A 57 0.05 26.33 -6.93
CA ILE A 57 -0.48 27.04 -8.10
C ILE A 57 -1.94 27.44 -7.86
N LEU A 58 -2.79 26.50 -7.46
CA LEU A 58 -4.21 26.79 -7.23
C LEU A 58 -4.43 27.72 -6.04
N GLY A 59 -3.66 27.57 -4.95
CA GLY A 59 -3.73 28.45 -3.79
C GLY A 59 -3.45 29.91 -4.15
N SER A 60 -2.45 30.16 -5.00
CA SER A 60 -2.15 31.51 -5.47
C SER A 60 -3.18 32.08 -6.46
N LEU A 61 -3.69 31.26 -7.40
CA LEU A 61 -4.70 31.69 -8.37
C LEU A 61 -6.06 32.01 -7.74
N PHE A 62 -6.41 31.30 -6.67
CA PHE A 62 -7.69 31.40 -5.98
C PHE A 62 -7.58 32.06 -4.60
N ALA A 63 -6.51 32.83 -4.34
CA ALA A 63 -6.19 33.39 -3.01
C ALA A 63 -7.34 34.17 -2.35
N SER A 64 -8.16 34.87 -3.13
CA SER A 64 -9.30 35.67 -2.63
C SER A 64 -10.57 34.85 -2.39
N SER A 65 -10.56 33.54 -2.66
CA SER A 65 -11.72 32.66 -2.50
C SER A 65 -11.63 31.85 -1.21
N SER A 66 -12.78 31.36 -0.73
CA SER A 66 -12.83 30.41 0.40
C SER A 66 -12.02 29.14 0.11
N ALA A 67 -11.99 28.68 -1.15
CA ALA A 67 -11.19 27.54 -1.56
C ALA A 67 -9.69 27.83 -1.45
N GLY A 68 -9.24 29.03 -1.82
CA GLY A 68 -7.84 29.46 -1.68
C GLY A 68 -7.40 29.50 -0.21
N ALA A 69 -8.24 30.02 0.68
CA ALA A 69 -7.97 30.04 2.11
C ALA A 69 -7.84 28.62 2.71
N MET A 70 -8.63 27.65 2.24
CA MET A 70 -8.50 26.25 2.67
C MET A 70 -7.17 25.62 2.19
N ILE A 71 -6.76 25.92 0.95
CA ILE A 71 -5.49 25.43 0.38
C ILE A 71 -4.30 26.02 1.13
N ASP A 72 -4.34 27.33 1.42
CA ASP A 72 -3.30 28.00 2.19
C ASP A 72 -3.19 27.43 3.62
N GLY A 73 -4.32 27.14 4.26
CA GLY A 73 -4.35 26.42 5.54
C GLY A 73 -3.70 25.03 5.47
N ALA A 74 -3.90 24.29 4.38
CA ALA A 74 -3.25 22.99 4.18
C ALA A 74 -1.74 23.12 3.92
N LEU A 75 -1.31 24.12 3.13
CA LEU A 75 0.10 24.38 2.83
C LEU A 75 0.86 24.85 4.08
N THR A 76 0.24 25.68 4.91
CA THR A 76 0.81 26.11 6.19
C THR A 76 0.94 24.95 7.18
N ALA A 77 -0.01 24.01 7.21
CA ALA A 77 0.15 22.78 8.01
C ALA A 77 1.38 21.96 7.58
N LEU A 78 1.67 21.89 6.26
CA LEU A 78 2.87 21.22 5.75
C LEU A 78 4.18 21.96 6.06
N SER A 79 4.12 23.19 6.57
CA SER A 79 5.32 23.94 6.99
C SER A 79 5.88 23.45 8.33
N ASP A 80 5.08 22.78 9.17
CA ASP A 80 5.56 22.18 10.41
C ASP A 80 6.42 20.93 10.09
N PRO A 81 7.73 20.94 10.40
CA PRO A 81 8.62 19.82 10.09
C PRO A 81 8.20 18.52 10.77
N VAL A 82 7.62 18.58 11.97
CA VAL A 82 7.22 17.37 12.72
C VAL A 82 6.00 16.75 12.07
N LEU A 83 4.97 17.55 11.79
CA LEU A 83 3.77 17.08 11.11
C LEU A 83 4.10 16.51 9.73
N THR A 84 4.91 17.22 8.94
CA THR A 84 5.34 16.76 7.61
C THR A 84 6.17 15.48 7.68
N GLY A 85 7.08 15.37 8.65
CA GLY A 85 7.84 14.14 8.88
C GLY A 85 6.95 12.93 9.20
N LEU A 86 5.92 13.14 10.01
CA LEU A 86 4.94 12.09 10.35
C LEU A 86 4.05 11.73 9.17
N ILE A 87 3.60 12.71 8.39
CA ILE A 87 2.83 12.47 7.16
C ILE A 87 3.66 11.60 6.20
N ILE A 88 4.92 11.96 5.96
CA ILE A 88 5.81 11.18 5.09
C ILE A 88 6.02 9.77 5.65
N LEU A 89 6.25 9.63 6.97
CA LEU A 89 6.43 8.33 7.61
C LEU A 89 5.21 7.43 7.43
N TYR A 90 4.01 7.90 7.76
CA TYR A 90 2.78 7.11 7.64
C TYR A 90 2.45 6.82 6.19
N PHE A 91 2.66 7.79 5.28
CA PHE A 91 2.47 7.59 3.86
C PHE A 91 3.39 6.49 3.30
N LEU A 92 4.69 6.55 3.60
CA LEU A 92 5.64 5.54 3.17
C LEU A 92 5.35 4.18 3.80
N CYS A 93 5.03 4.12 5.10
CA CYS A 93 4.66 2.87 5.74
C CYS A 93 3.39 2.27 5.13
N GLY A 94 2.36 3.07 4.88
CA GLY A 94 1.14 2.62 4.20
C GLY A 94 1.41 2.06 2.82
N LEU A 95 2.21 2.77 2.03
CA LEU A 95 2.64 2.32 0.71
C LEU A 95 3.41 0.99 0.76
N LEU A 96 4.33 0.84 1.71
CA LEU A 96 5.09 -0.40 1.89
C LEU A 96 4.19 -1.55 2.36
N ILE A 97 3.27 -1.29 3.29
CA ILE A 97 2.32 -2.29 3.81
C ILE A 97 1.40 -2.79 2.69
N TYR A 98 0.72 -1.89 1.98
CA TYR A 98 -0.18 -2.27 0.89
C TYR A 98 0.59 -2.86 -0.28
N GLY A 99 1.74 -2.27 -0.63
CA GLY A 99 2.64 -2.79 -1.67
C GLY A 99 3.12 -4.20 -1.36
N ALA A 100 3.53 -4.49 -0.11
CA ALA A 100 3.97 -5.82 0.30
C ALA A 100 2.83 -6.85 0.25
N ILE A 101 1.60 -6.48 0.61
CA ILE A 101 0.42 -7.35 0.50
C ILE A 101 0.19 -7.72 -0.97
N PHE A 102 0.13 -6.74 -1.87
CA PHE A 102 -0.08 -7.00 -3.30
C PHE A 102 1.08 -7.73 -3.94
N LEU A 103 2.31 -7.45 -3.53
CA LEU A 103 3.49 -8.16 -3.99
C LEU A 103 3.46 -9.62 -3.56
N THR A 104 3.05 -9.90 -2.32
CA THR A 104 2.90 -11.27 -1.82
C THR A 104 1.83 -12.02 -2.61
N ILE A 105 0.66 -11.41 -2.82
CA ILE A 105 -0.42 -11.99 -3.64
C ILE A 105 0.08 -12.28 -5.06
N GLY A 106 0.74 -11.32 -5.69
CA GLY A 106 1.29 -11.47 -7.04
C GLY A 106 2.40 -12.52 -7.13
N SER A 107 3.14 -12.73 -6.04
CA SER A 107 4.17 -13.78 -5.96
C SER A 107 3.58 -15.18 -5.82
N MET A 108 2.39 -15.31 -5.23
CA MET A 108 1.70 -16.59 -5.02
C MET A 108 0.77 -16.96 -6.17
N SER A 109 0.43 -16.02 -7.05
CA SER A 109 -0.45 -16.25 -8.20
C SER A 109 0.33 -16.82 -9.37
N ALA A 110 -0.07 -18.01 -9.84
CA ALA A 110 0.49 -18.64 -11.03
C ALA A 110 -0.09 -18.07 -12.34
N SER A 111 -1.30 -17.52 -12.28
CA SER A 111 -1.99 -16.92 -13.43
C SER A 111 -2.61 -15.57 -13.08
N LEU A 112 -2.90 -14.76 -14.11
CA LEU A 112 -3.62 -13.49 -13.92
C LEU A 112 -5.02 -13.71 -13.32
N ALA A 113 -5.68 -14.83 -13.66
CA ALA A 113 -6.99 -15.17 -13.11
C ALA A 113 -6.93 -15.44 -11.60
N ASP A 114 -5.90 -16.15 -11.14
CA ASP A 114 -5.70 -16.42 -9.70
C ASP A 114 -5.38 -15.14 -8.94
N ALA A 115 -4.52 -14.27 -9.50
CA ALA A 115 -4.23 -12.96 -8.92
C ALA A 115 -5.51 -12.14 -8.74
N GLN A 116 -6.36 -12.08 -9.77
CA GLN A 116 -7.63 -11.36 -9.72
C GLN A 116 -8.60 -11.93 -8.68
N ALA A 117 -8.60 -13.25 -8.45
CA ALA A 117 -9.40 -13.88 -7.40
C ALA A 117 -8.99 -13.44 -5.99
N TYR A 118 -7.70 -13.19 -5.74
CA TYR A 118 -7.20 -12.67 -4.46
C TYR A 118 -7.32 -11.14 -4.32
N LEU A 119 -7.36 -10.40 -5.44
CA LEU A 119 -7.52 -8.95 -5.42
C LEU A 119 -8.87 -8.51 -4.83
N GLY A 120 -9.97 -9.21 -5.14
CA GLY A 120 -11.29 -8.86 -4.60
C GLY A 120 -11.34 -8.81 -3.06
N PRO A 121 -11.06 -9.93 -2.36
CA PRO A 121 -11.07 -9.96 -0.91
C PRO A 121 -10.05 -9.02 -0.24
N SER A 122 -8.85 -8.87 -0.82
CA SER A 122 -7.83 -7.96 -0.28
C SER A 122 -8.26 -6.50 -0.38
N MET A 123 -8.87 -6.10 -1.50
CA MET A 123 -9.43 -4.76 -1.66
C MET A 123 -10.59 -4.50 -0.71
N MET A 124 -11.45 -5.50 -0.42
CA MET A 124 -12.51 -5.36 0.59
C MET A 124 -11.96 -5.07 1.98
N ILE A 125 -10.89 -5.75 2.38
CA ILE A 125 -10.22 -5.50 3.67
C ILE A 125 -9.62 -4.10 3.68
N ILE A 126 -8.88 -3.71 2.63
CA ILE A 126 -8.24 -2.39 2.53
C ILE A 126 -9.25 -1.24 2.47
N MET A 127 -10.45 -1.46 1.90
CA MET A 127 -11.50 -0.44 1.83
C MET A 127 -12.26 -0.25 3.14
N LEU A 128 -12.20 -1.18 4.10
CA LEU A 128 -12.93 -1.07 5.37
C LEU A 128 -12.74 0.29 6.07
N PRO A 129 -11.52 0.83 6.25
CA PRO A 129 -11.33 2.16 6.84
C PRO A 129 -11.97 3.29 6.04
N ASN A 130 -12.12 3.17 4.72
CA ASN A 130 -12.73 4.21 3.88
C ASN A 130 -14.20 4.41 4.22
N LEU A 131 -14.91 3.35 4.64
CA LEU A 131 -16.31 3.45 5.07
C LEU A 131 -16.46 4.27 6.36
N LEU A 132 -15.39 4.43 7.12
CA LEU A 132 -15.36 5.09 8.43
C LEU A 132 -14.82 6.52 8.37
N ILE A 133 -14.43 7.00 7.17
CA ILE A 133 -13.90 8.34 6.94
C ILE A 133 -14.78 9.42 7.57
N ALA A 134 -16.09 9.37 7.32
CA ALA A 134 -17.02 10.36 7.87
C ALA A 134 -17.03 10.34 9.41
N ALA A 135 -17.02 9.16 10.03
CA ALA A 135 -16.99 9.04 11.50
C ALA A 135 -15.67 9.57 12.09
N ILE A 136 -14.54 9.31 11.42
CA ILE A 136 -13.21 9.75 11.84
C ILE A 136 -13.06 11.26 11.69
N PHE A 137 -13.52 11.85 10.59
CA PHE A 137 -13.48 13.30 10.40
C PHE A 137 -14.32 14.06 11.42
N ASN A 138 -15.48 13.53 11.80
CA ASN A 138 -16.34 14.17 12.80
C ASN A 138 -15.78 14.08 14.22
N ALA A 139 -15.13 12.97 14.58
CA ALA A 139 -14.52 12.78 15.88
C ALA A 139 -13.10 12.19 15.77
N PRO A 140 -12.09 13.00 15.37
CA PRO A 140 -10.74 12.50 15.11
C PRO A 140 -10.06 11.91 16.34
N ASN A 141 -10.39 12.39 17.54
CA ASN A 141 -9.86 11.86 18.80
C ASN A 141 -10.87 10.98 19.55
N GLY A 142 -11.93 10.54 18.88
CA GLY A 142 -12.93 9.65 19.47
C GLY A 142 -12.44 8.23 19.67
N THR A 143 -13.17 7.44 20.47
CA THR A 143 -12.83 6.04 20.79
C THR A 143 -12.71 5.17 19.54
N LEU A 144 -13.59 5.35 18.55
CA LEU A 144 -13.56 4.58 17.30
C LEU A 144 -12.30 4.87 16.48
N ALA A 145 -11.98 6.16 16.30
CA ALA A 145 -10.80 6.59 15.55
C ALA A 145 -9.51 6.10 16.22
N THR A 146 -9.45 6.17 17.55
CA THR A 146 -8.34 5.69 18.37
C THR A 146 -8.18 4.17 18.26
N ALA A 147 -9.26 3.40 18.44
CA ALA A 147 -9.20 1.94 18.40
C ALA A 147 -8.74 1.40 17.05
N ILE A 148 -9.24 1.97 15.95
CA ILE A 148 -8.90 1.53 14.59
C ILE A 148 -7.48 1.93 14.21
N SER A 149 -6.95 3.03 14.75
CA SER A 149 -5.55 3.41 14.54
C SER A 149 -4.55 2.37 15.06
N TYR A 150 -4.92 1.51 16.00
CA TYR A 150 -4.06 0.41 16.45
C TYR A 150 -4.17 -0.85 15.58
N PHE A 151 -5.05 -0.87 14.58
CA PHE A 151 -5.13 -1.99 13.64
C PHE A 151 -4.03 -1.87 12.57
N PRO A 152 -3.02 -2.77 12.53
CA PRO A 152 -1.77 -2.57 11.78
C PRO A 152 -1.90 -2.17 10.30
N ILE A 153 -2.86 -2.77 9.58
CA ILE A 153 -3.08 -2.52 8.16
C ILE A 153 -3.73 -1.15 7.92
N TYR A 154 -4.48 -0.64 8.90
CA TYR A 154 -5.21 0.63 8.80
C TYR A 154 -4.48 1.78 9.48
N THR A 155 -3.58 1.50 10.43
CA THR A 155 -2.78 2.50 11.16
C THR A 155 -2.24 3.62 10.27
N PRO A 156 -1.45 3.36 9.20
CA PRO A 156 -0.88 4.43 8.40
C PRO A 156 -1.93 5.30 7.70
N TYR A 157 -3.00 4.69 7.20
CA TYR A 157 -4.07 5.39 6.51
C TYR A 157 -4.87 6.30 7.46
N ILE A 158 -5.26 5.76 8.62
CA ILE A 158 -6.08 6.47 9.60
C ILE A 158 -5.28 7.59 10.28
N MET A 159 -4.00 7.34 10.58
CA MET A 159 -3.13 8.35 11.17
C MET A 159 -2.85 9.50 10.20
N LEU A 160 -2.77 9.27 8.89
CA LEU A 160 -2.69 10.37 7.90
C LEU A 160 -3.88 11.33 7.98
N MET A 161 -5.06 10.82 8.29
CA MET A 161 -6.26 11.64 8.45
C MET A 161 -6.32 12.35 9.80
N ARG A 162 -5.78 11.73 10.85
CA ARG A 162 -5.89 12.20 12.24
C ARG A 162 -4.72 13.06 12.69
N VAL A 163 -3.54 12.95 12.09
CA VAL A 163 -2.31 13.58 12.58
C VAL A 163 -2.44 15.11 12.67
N GLY A 164 -3.19 15.74 11.75
CA GLY A 164 -3.49 17.18 11.79
C GLY A 164 -4.46 17.60 12.92
N SER A 165 -5.14 16.65 13.56
CA SER A 165 -5.99 16.89 14.75
C SER A 165 -5.24 16.69 16.08
N HIS A 166 -3.91 16.54 16.03
CA HIS A 166 -3.02 16.43 17.18
C HIS A 166 -3.44 15.36 18.20
N PRO A 167 -3.42 14.06 17.83
CA PRO A 167 -3.69 12.97 18.76
C PRO A 167 -2.64 12.93 19.89
N PRO A 168 -2.93 12.27 21.03
CA PRO A 168 -2.00 12.15 22.15
C PRO A 168 -0.62 11.65 21.73
N ALA A 169 0.44 12.25 22.27
CA ALA A 169 1.82 11.95 21.87
C ALA A 169 2.21 10.46 22.02
N LEU A 170 1.70 9.81 23.07
CA LEU A 170 1.92 8.36 23.29
C LEU A 170 1.31 7.52 22.18
N GLU A 171 0.08 7.85 21.76
CA GLU A 171 -0.58 7.17 20.65
C GLU A 171 0.22 7.36 19.37
N LEU A 172 0.62 8.59 19.09
CA LEU A 172 1.39 8.95 17.89
C LEU A 172 2.71 8.17 17.78
N VAL A 173 3.46 8.05 18.88
CA VAL A 173 4.72 7.28 18.89
C VAL A 173 4.42 5.79 18.75
N ALA A 174 3.43 5.26 19.47
CA ALA A 174 3.05 3.85 19.41
C ALA A 174 2.61 3.44 18.00
N THR A 175 1.76 4.24 17.34
CA THR A 175 1.27 3.96 15.98
C THR A 175 2.34 4.14 14.93
N ALA A 176 3.28 5.07 15.11
CA ALA A 176 4.42 5.26 14.21
C ALA A 176 5.35 4.03 14.26
N LEU A 177 5.72 3.60 15.47
CA LEU A 177 6.54 2.39 15.67
C LEU A 177 5.83 1.14 15.15
N LEU A 178 4.52 1.01 15.41
CA LEU A 178 3.71 -0.08 14.89
C LEU A 178 3.73 -0.11 13.36
N SER A 179 3.52 1.04 12.70
CA SER A 179 3.50 1.14 11.24
C SER A 179 4.85 0.75 10.63
N VAL A 180 5.95 1.22 11.21
CA VAL A 180 7.30 0.87 10.76
C VAL A 180 7.56 -0.62 10.95
N ALA A 181 7.26 -1.16 12.14
CA ALA A 181 7.48 -2.57 12.44
C ALA A 181 6.69 -3.48 11.48
N VAL A 182 5.43 -3.14 11.21
CA VAL A 182 4.55 -3.90 10.32
C VAL A 182 5.00 -3.77 8.87
N ALA A 183 5.41 -2.58 8.42
CA ALA A 183 5.96 -2.37 7.09
C ALA A 183 7.22 -3.22 6.86
N VAL A 184 8.18 -3.17 7.80
CA VAL A 184 9.40 -3.98 7.73
C VAL A 184 9.07 -5.47 7.72
N PHE A 185 8.18 -5.92 8.61
CA PHE A 185 7.75 -7.32 8.68
C PHE A 185 7.12 -7.78 7.37
N LEU A 186 6.17 -7.01 6.81
CA LEU A 186 5.48 -7.41 5.58
C LEU A 186 6.39 -7.35 4.36
N VAL A 187 7.26 -6.35 4.25
CA VAL A 187 8.24 -6.26 3.16
C VAL A 187 9.22 -7.43 3.20
N TRP A 188 9.71 -7.81 4.39
CA TRP A 188 10.51 -9.02 4.55
C TRP A 188 9.72 -10.24 4.07
N ASN A 189 8.51 -10.46 4.59
CA ASN A 189 7.70 -11.61 4.22
C ASN A 189 7.40 -11.66 2.71
N ALA A 190 7.16 -10.52 2.08
CA ALA A 190 6.96 -10.43 0.64
C ALA A 190 8.20 -10.88 -0.14
N GLY A 191 9.40 -10.43 0.25
CA GLY A 191 10.65 -10.85 -0.37
C GLY A 191 10.94 -12.34 -0.20
N GLN A 192 10.69 -12.90 0.99
CA GLN A 192 10.82 -14.35 1.22
C GLN A 192 9.81 -15.15 0.40
N THR A 193 8.57 -14.68 0.32
CA THR A 193 7.52 -15.35 -0.45
C THR A 193 7.84 -15.33 -1.94
N PHE A 194 8.31 -14.19 -2.45
CA PHE A 194 8.79 -14.07 -3.83
C PHE A 194 9.94 -15.04 -4.10
N ALA A 195 10.98 -15.07 -3.25
CA ALA A 195 12.10 -16.00 -3.41
C ALA A 195 11.69 -17.48 -3.44
N ARG A 196 10.69 -17.87 -2.64
CA ARG A 196 10.17 -19.24 -2.61
C ARG A 196 9.32 -19.62 -3.82
N HIS A 197 8.57 -18.67 -4.38
CA HIS A 197 7.60 -18.95 -5.44
C HIS A 197 8.08 -18.54 -6.84
N ALA A 198 9.25 -17.89 -6.96
CA ALA A 198 9.74 -17.34 -8.23
C ALA A 198 9.93 -18.39 -9.35
N LEU A 199 10.07 -19.68 -9.01
CA LEU A 199 10.23 -20.79 -9.96
C LEU A 199 9.09 -21.81 -9.90
N THR A 200 8.13 -21.66 -8.98
CA THR A 200 7.02 -22.62 -8.86
C THR A 200 5.84 -22.15 -9.70
N THR A 201 5.59 -22.86 -10.80
CA THR A 201 4.39 -22.68 -11.65
C THR A 201 3.19 -23.49 -11.14
N GLU A 202 3.37 -24.29 -10.08
CA GLU A 202 2.28 -25.09 -9.53
C GLU A 202 1.28 -24.21 -8.75
N LYS A 203 -0.01 -24.47 -8.96
CA LYS A 203 -1.10 -23.83 -8.23
C LYS A 203 -0.85 -23.98 -6.72
N PRO A 204 -0.96 -22.90 -5.92
CA PRO A 204 -0.80 -23.01 -4.48
C PRO A 204 -1.80 -24.04 -3.94
N PRO A 205 -1.41 -24.87 -2.95
CA PRO A 205 -2.31 -25.84 -2.37
C PRO A 205 -3.52 -25.09 -1.82
N ALA A 206 -4.73 -25.51 -2.22
CA ALA A 206 -5.98 -24.94 -1.71
C ALA A 206 -5.90 -24.84 -0.18
N LEU A 207 -6.35 -23.72 0.41
CA LEU A 207 -6.35 -23.45 1.86
C LEU A 207 -6.86 -24.62 2.73
N LYS A 208 -7.69 -25.51 2.16
CA LYS A 208 -8.11 -26.79 2.78
C LYS A 208 -6.95 -27.74 3.14
N ARG A 209 -5.83 -27.73 2.42
CA ARG A 209 -4.68 -28.62 2.67
C ARG A 209 -3.76 -28.13 3.80
N LEU A 210 -3.88 -26.87 4.24
CA LEU A 210 -3.19 -26.37 5.43
C LEU A 210 -3.88 -26.80 6.74
N PHE A 211 -5.16 -27.18 6.69
CA PHE A 211 -5.93 -27.65 7.85
C PHE A 211 -6.37 -29.11 7.77
N GLY A 212 -6.16 -29.78 6.62
CA GLY A 212 -6.30 -31.21 6.48
C GLY A 212 -5.04 -31.91 6.97
N ARG A 213 -5.08 -32.42 8.20
CA ARG A 213 -4.07 -33.37 8.71
C ARG A 213 -3.96 -34.59 7.78
N ALA A 214 -2.72 -35.04 7.62
CA ALA A 214 -2.21 -36.34 7.16
C ALA A 214 -3.20 -37.31 6.48
#